data_AF-A0A947KEA0-F1
#
_entry.id   AF-A0A947KEA0-F1
#
_cell.length_a   1.000
_cell.length_b   1.000
_cell.length_c   1.000
_cell.angle_alpha   90.00
_cell.angle_beta   90.00
_cell.angle_gamma   90.00
#
_symmetry.space_group_name_H-M   'P 1'
#
loop_
_entity.id
_entity.type
_entity.pdbx_description
1 polymer ?
#
loop_
_entity_poly.entity_id
_entity_poly.type
_entity_poly.pdbx_seq_one_letter_code
_entity_poly.pdbx_strand_id
1 'polypeptide(L)'
;MEFSRNIYFFLYRNRRIITTWLIIIVAITLGLYLNIDKDIIAVSVVIFGIIANAFAGIAGIIAMVPFVGPLIIKVLSLPVFWLLNAMGYYISVIAIKKGYGRDVVSYRMVTVIFLVGFAVGFIIAKLL
;
A
#
# COMPACT_ATOMS: atom_id res chain seq x y z
N MET A 1 38.96 8.60 6.20
CA MET A 1 37.88 7.59 6.38
C MET A 1 36.59 8.17 6.98
N GLU A 2 36.52 9.44 7.38
CA GLU A 2 35.27 10.03 7.90
C GLU A 2 34.24 10.37 6.81
N PHE A 3 34.71 10.70 5.60
CA PHE A 3 33.82 11.12 4.50
C PHE A 3 32.84 10.03 4.04
N SER A 4 33.27 8.76 3.92
CA SER A 4 32.34 7.70 3.50
C SER A 4 31.31 7.38 4.60
N ARG A 5 31.69 7.46 5.87
CA ARG A 5 30.79 7.20 7.01
C ARG A 5 29.64 8.21 7.05
N ASN A 6 29.90 9.47 6.71
CA ASN A 6 28.86 10.50 6.59
C ASN A 6 27.93 10.27 5.39
N ILE A 7 28.46 9.80 4.26
CA ILE A 7 27.66 9.47 3.07
C ILE A 7 26.72 8.27 3.35
N TYR A 8 27.23 7.20 3.96
CA TYR A 8 26.41 6.04 4.33
C TYR A 8 25.32 6.42 5.33
N PHE A 9 25.63 7.28 6.31
CA PHE A 9 24.65 7.76 7.26
C PHE A 9 23.54 8.61 6.60
N PHE A 10 23.92 9.48 5.64
CA PHE A 10 22.99 10.28 4.86
C PHE A 10 22.08 9.41 3.98
N LEU A 11 22.64 8.42 3.28
CA LEU A 11 21.92 7.46 2.44
C LEU A 11 20.90 6.65 3.26
N TYR A 12 21.29 6.18 4.44
CA TYR A 12 20.40 5.41 5.30
C TYR A 12 19.26 6.28 5.86
N ARG A 13 19.57 7.50 6.33
CA ARG A 13 18.59 8.43 6.89
C ARG A 13 17.55 8.86 5.85
N ASN A 14 17.97 9.11 4.61
CA ASN A 14 17.12 9.64 3.55
C ASN A 14 16.68 8.59 2.51
N ARG A 15 16.73 7.30 2.86
CA ARG A 15 16.44 6.19 1.94
C ARG A 15 15.12 6.35 1.18
N ARG A 16 14.06 6.86 1.82
CA ARG A 16 12.75 7.09 1.18
C ARG A 16 12.84 8.10 0.03
N ILE A 17 13.44 9.26 0.31
CA ILE A 17 13.62 10.33 -0.68
C ILE A 17 14.46 9.82 -1.85
N ILE A 18 15.57 9.14 -1.54
CA ILE A 18 16.49 8.59 -2.54
C ILE A 18 15.79 7.54 -3.41
N THR A 19 14.96 6.68 -2.83
CA THR A 19 14.18 5.68 -3.58
C THR A 19 13.18 6.34 -4.52
N THR A 20 12.48 7.40 -4.08
CA THR A 20 11.53 8.14 -4.92
C THR A 20 12.22 8.80 -6.11
N TRP A 21 13.35 9.48 -5.90
CA TRP A 21 14.12 10.08 -6.99
C TRP A 21 14.63 9.03 -7.99
N LEU A 22 15.10 7.90 -7.49
CA LEU A 22 15.55 6.80 -8.34
C LEU A 22 14.40 6.27 -9.22
N ILE A 23 13.20 6.08 -8.66
CA ILE A 23 12.01 5.65 -9.43
C ILE A 23 11.65 6.68 -10.52
N ILE A 24 11.67 7.98 -10.21
CA ILE A 24 11.36 9.03 -11.19
C ILE A 24 12.37 9.00 -12.34
N ILE A 25 13.66 8.90 -12.04
CA ILE A 25 14.73 8.83 -13.05
C ILE A 25 14.52 7.59 -13.94
N VAL A 26 14.24 6.43 -13.34
CA VAL A 26 13.97 5.18 -14.07
C VAL A 26 12.74 5.31 -14.97
N ALA A 27 11.66 5.93 -14.49
CA ALA A 27 10.44 6.12 -15.27
C ALA A 27 10.69 7.03 -16.49
N ILE A 28 11.45 8.11 -16.32
CA ILE A 28 11.81 9.03 -17.41
C ILE A 28 12.71 8.33 -18.43
N THR A 29 13.74 7.61 -17.97
CA THR A 29 14.65 6.90 -18.88
C THR A 29 13.94 5.77 -19.64
N LEU A 30 13.02 5.05 -18.99
CA LEU A 30 12.16 4.07 -19.68
C LEU A 30 11.26 4.74 -20.71
N GLY A 31 10.66 5.88 -20.40
CA GLY A 31 9.83 6.61 -21.35
C GLY A 31 10.62 7.05 -22.59
N LEU A 32 11.83 7.54 -22.39
CA LEU A 32 12.74 7.90 -23.49
C LEU A 32 13.20 6.66 -24.28
N TYR A 33 13.50 5.56 -23.61
CA TYR A 33 13.89 4.30 -24.26
C TYR A 33 12.77 3.72 -25.13
N LEU A 34 11.51 3.87 -24.69
CA LEU A 34 10.31 3.50 -25.44
C LEU A 34 9.94 4.50 -26.55
N ASN A 35 10.77 5.53 -26.79
CA ASN A 35 10.53 6.61 -27.75
C ASN A 35 9.19 7.34 -27.54
N ILE A 36 8.76 7.49 -26.28
CA ILE A 36 7.63 8.36 -25.96
C ILE A 36 8.06 9.82 -26.17
N ASP A 37 7.19 10.62 -26.80
CA ASP A 37 7.46 12.04 -27.04
C ASP A 37 7.81 12.77 -25.74
N LYS A 38 8.88 13.57 -25.80
CA LYS A 38 9.41 14.29 -24.62
C LYS A 38 8.37 15.23 -24.02
N ASP A 39 7.50 15.82 -24.84
CA ASP A 39 6.42 16.68 -24.40
C ASP A 39 5.37 15.90 -23.59
N ILE A 40 5.04 14.68 -24.02
CA ILE A 40 4.13 13.78 -23.29
C ILE A 40 4.74 13.39 -21.93
N ILE A 41 6.03 13.06 -21.90
CA ILE A 41 6.74 12.74 -20.65
C ILE A 41 6.72 13.96 -19.71
N ALA A 42 7.06 15.14 -20.21
CA ALA A 42 7.09 16.37 -19.41
C ALA A 42 5.71 16.72 -18.85
N VAL A 43 4.66 16.72 -19.68
CA VAL A 43 3.28 16.98 -19.26
C VAL A 43 2.84 15.94 -18.23
N SER A 44 3.14 14.65 -18.45
CA SER A 44 2.79 13.57 -17.52
C SER A 44 3.47 13.74 -16.16
N VAL A 45 4.77 14.06 -16.14
CA VAL A 45 5.53 14.31 -14.90
C VAL A 45 4.95 15.51 -14.14
N VAL A 46 4.62 16.60 -14.85
CA VAL A 46 4.02 17.80 -14.24
C VAL A 46 2.65 17.49 -13.66
N ILE A 47 1.78 16.81 -14.41
CA ILE A 47 0.45 16.40 -13.93
C ILE A 47 0.58 15.50 -12.70
N PHE A 48 1.47 14.50 -12.74
CA PHE A 48 1.72 13.64 -11.58
C PHE A 48 2.22 14.43 -10.38
N GLY A 49 3.12 15.39 -10.58
CA GLY A 49 3.63 16.26 -9.53
C GLY A 49 2.55 17.13 -8.89
N ILE A 50 1.65 17.71 -9.70
CA ILE A 50 0.52 18.52 -9.22
C ILE A 50 -0.45 17.64 -8.41
N ILE A 51 -0.81 16.47 -8.95
CA ILE A 51 -1.69 15.51 -8.26
C ILE A 51 -1.07 15.07 -6.93
N ALA A 52 0.21 14.69 -6.93
CA ALA A 52 0.91 14.26 -5.71
C ALA A 52 0.95 15.38 -4.65
N ASN A 53 1.19 16.62 -5.05
CA ASN A 53 1.14 17.78 -4.14
C ASN A 53 -0.28 18.03 -3.60
N ALA A 54 -1.32 17.89 -4.44
CA ALA A 54 -2.70 18.01 -4.00
C ALA A 54 -3.05 16.94 -2.93
N PHE A 55 -2.66 15.69 -3.16
CA PHE A 55 -2.81 14.61 -2.17
C PHE A 55 -2.01 14.86 -0.90
N ALA A 56 -0.77 15.35 -1.01
CA ALA A 56 0.04 15.70 0.16
C ALA A 56 -0.59 16.83 0.98
N GLY A 57 -1.17 17.85 0.32
CA GLY A 57 -1.91 18.93 0.97
C GLY A 57 -3.14 18.42 1.71
N ILE A 58 -3.94 17.57 1.06
CA ILE A 58 -5.10 16.92 1.68
C ILE A 58 -4.64 16.07 2.88
N ALA A 59 -3.62 15.23 2.72
CA ALA A 59 -3.07 14.41 3.80
C ALA A 59 -2.54 15.26 4.97
N GLY A 60 -1.94 16.42 4.69
CA GLY A 60 -1.50 17.39 5.68
C GLY A 60 -2.65 17.97 6.49
N ILE A 61 -3.72 18.43 5.82
CA ILE A 61 -4.94 18.93 6.47
C ILE A 61 -5.58 17.84 7.34
N ILE A 62 -5.63 16.61 6.82
CA ILE A 62 -6.15 15.45 7.52
C ILE A 62 -5.32 15.12 8.77
N ALA A 63 -3.99 15.22 8.67
CA ALA A 63 -3.08 14.95 9.79
C ALA A 63 -3.17 16.01 10.91
N MET A 64 -3.55 17.24 10.58
CA MET A 64 -3.78 18.29 11.59
C MET A 64 -5.00 18.03 12.46
N VAL A 65 -5.96 17.22 11.99
CA VAL A 65 -7.18 16.91 12.74
C VAL A 65 -7.14 15.46 13.22
N PRO A 66 -6.80 15.22 14.50
CA PRO A 66 -6.49 13.88 15.03
C PRO A 66 -7.65 12.87 14.93
N PHE A 67 -8.89 13.34 14.77
CA PHE A 67 -10.06 12.50 14.59
C PHE A 67 -10.40 12.20 13.12
N VAL A 68 -10.14 13.16 12.23
CA VAL A 68 -10.48 13.05 10.80
C VAL A 68 -9.49 12.14 10.07
N GLY A 69 -8.22 12.13 10.47
CA GLY A 69 -7.21 11.18 9.98
C GLY A 69 -7.64 9.72 10.05
N PRO A 70 -7.91 9.19 11.24
CA PRO A 70 -8.38 7.81 11.40
C PRO A 70 -9.68 7.51 10.65
N LEU A 71 -10.60 8.48 10.57
CA LEU A 71 -11.87 8.31 9.85
C LEU A 71 -11.66 8.18 8.34
N ILE A 72 -10.86 9.04 7.73
CA ILE A 72 -10.62 9.02 6.29
C ILE A 72 -9.87 7.74 5.90
N ILE A 73 -8.89 7.32 6.70
CA ILE A 73 -8.20 6.05 6.45
C ILE A 73 -9.17 4.88 6.49
N LYS A 74 -10.12 4.86 7.43
CA LYS A 74 -11.19 3.83 7.47
C LYS A 74 -12.06 3.88 6.21
N VAL A 75 -12.51 5.06 5.79
CA VAL A 75 -13.37 5.21 4.60
C VAL A 75 -12.64 4.81 3.32
N LEU A 76 -11.38 5.21 3.15
CA LEU A 76 -10.60 4.87 1.96
C LEU A 76 -10.16 3.40 1.92
N SER A 77 -9.92 2.79 3.09
CA SER A 77 -9.56 1.37 3.14
C SER A 77 -10.75 0.44 2.90
N LEU A 78 -11.98 0.86 3.24
CA LEU A 78 -13.19 0.06 3.06
C LEU A 78 -13.34 -0.49 1.62
N PRO A 79 -13.32 0.32 0.55
CA PRO A 79 -13.42 -0.18 -0.82
C PRO A 79 -12.37 -1.26 -1.15
N VAL A 80 -11.13 -1.09 -0.67
CA VAL A 80 -10.05 -2.06 -0.89
C VAL A 80 -10.37 -3.37 -0.18
N PHE A 81 -10.82 -3.33 1.07
CA PHE A 81 -11.24 -4.52 1.80
C PHE A 81 -12.39 -5.26 1.10
N TRP A 82 -13.38 -4.52 0.59
CA TRP A 82 -14.51 -5.09 -0.14
C TRP A 82 -14.07 -5.76 -1.45
N LEU A 83 -13.17 -5.12 -2.21
CA LEU A 83 -12.60 -5.70 -3.43
C LEU A 83 -11.83 -6.99 -3.14
N LEU A 84 -10.96 -6.97 -2.13
CA LEU A 84 -10.20 -8.16 -1.74
C LEU A 84 -11.12 -9.30 -1.26
N ASN A 85 -12.19 -8.98 -0.52
CA ASN A 85 -13.18 -9.99 -0.11
C ASN A 85 -13.92 -10.57 -1.31
N ALA A 86 -14.40 -9.70 -2.21
CA ALA A 86 -15.08 -10.11 -3.43
C ALA A 86 -14.19 -11.03 -4.29
N MET A 87 -12.91 -10.68 -4.44
CA MET A 87 -11.91 -11.52 -5.11
C MET A 87 -11.74 -12.87 -4.39
N GLY A 88 -11.63 -12.87 -3.06
CA GLY A 88 -11.51 -14.08 -2.26
C GLY A 88 -12.71 -15.02 -2.45
N TYR A 89 -13.92 -14.49 -2.46
CA TYR A 89 -15.13 -15.27 -2.75
C TYR A 89 -15.17 -15.77 -4.19
N TYR A 90 -14.86 -14.91 -5.15
CA TYR A 90 -14.83 -15.28 -6.57
C TYR A 90 -13.86 -16.43 -6.84
N ILE A 91 -12.62 -16.31 -6.36
CA ILE A 91 -11.60 -17.36 -6.48
C ILE A 91 -12.06 -18.64 -5.76
N SER A 92 -12.69 -18.51 -4.58
CA SER A 92 -13.23 -19.66 -3.85
C SER A 92 -14.29 -20.41 -4.64
N VAL A 93 -15.21 -19.70 -5.31
CA VAL A 93 -16.24 -20.33 -6.16
C VAL A 93 -15.59 -21.08 -7.32
N ILE A 94 -14.58 -20.50 -7.97
CA ILE A 94 -13.85 -21.17 -9.06
C ILE A 94 -13.13 -22.42 -8.54
N ALA A 95 -12.46 -22.33 -7.38
CA ALA A 95 -11.74 -23.45 -6.78
C ALA A 95 -12.68 -24.60 -6.39
N ILE A 96 -13.85 -24.29 -5.82
CA ILE A 96 -14.88 -25.28 -5.51
C ILE A 96 -15.36 -25.98 -6.79
N LYS A 97 -15.65 -25.22 -7.86
CA LYS A 97 -16.05 -25.79 -9.16
C LYS A 97 -14.97 -26.69 -9.77
N LYS A 98 -13.69 -26.47 -9.46
CA LYS A 98 -12.56 -27.30 -9.89
C LYS A 98 -12.28 -28.51 -8.98
N GLY A 99 -13.09 -28.74 -7.94
CA GLY A 99 -12.94 -29.88 -7.03
C GLY A 99 -12.12 -29.60 -5.76
N TYR A 100 -11.54 -28.41 -5.60
CA TYR A 100 -10.73 -28.01 -4.43
C TYR A 100 -11.59 -27.56 -3.23
N GLY A 101 -12.84 -28.02 -3.12
CA GLY A 101 -13.76 -27.57 -2.07
C GLY A 101 -13.25 -27.85 -0.66
N ARG A 102 -12.59 -28.99 -0.44
CA ARG A 102 -11.99 -29.35 0.86
C ARG A 102 -10.87 -28.38 1.25
N ASP A 103 -10.06 -27.97 0.29
CA ASP A 103 -8.94 -27.04 0.53
C ASP A 103 -9.44 -25.63 0.85
N VAL A 104 -10.46 -25.17 0.13
CA VAL A 104 -11.11 -23.87 0.39
C VAL A 104 -11.74 -23.84 1.78
N VAL A 105 -12.42 -24.91 2.19
CA VAL A 105 -13.03 -25.01 3.52
C VAL A 105 -11.95 -25.09 4.60
N SER A 106 -10.89 -25.89 4.39
CA SER A 106 -9.77 -26.00 5.33
C SER A 106 -9.11 -24.65 5.59
N TYR A 107 -8.80 -23.90 4.53
CA TYR A 107 -8.22 -22.56 4.64
C TYR A 107 -9.14 -21.57 5.39
N ARG A 108 -10.45 -21.60 5.09
CA ARG A 108 -11.44 -20.76 5.78
C ARG A 108 -11.57 -21.14 7.25
N MET A 109 -11.55 -22.43 7.59
CA MET A 109 -11.58 -22.88 8.99
C MET A 109 -10.35 -22.42 9.75
N VAL A 110 -9.15 -22.54 9.19
CA VAL A 110 -7.91 -22.02 9.82
C VAL A 110 -8.03 -20.52 10.09
N THR A 111 -8.52 -19.75 9.10
CA THR A 111 -8.70 -18.30 9.26
C THR A 111 -9.70 -17.97 10.38
N VAL A 112 -10.85 -18.67 10.43
CA VAL A 112 -11.86 -18.46 11.48
C VAL A 112 -11.31 -18.82 12.86
N ILE A 113 -10.64 -19.98 12.99
CA ILE A 113 -10.04 -20.42 14.25
C ILE A 113 -9.01 -19.39 14.73
N PHE A 114 -8.15 -18.90 13.83
CA PHE A 114 -7.17 -17.87 14.15
C PHE A 114 -7.84 -16.58 14.63
N LEU A 115 -8.84 -16.07 13.91
CA LEU A 115 -9.53 -14.83 14.26
C LEU A 115 -10.26 -14.95 15.61
N VAL A 116 -10.93 -16.07 15.87
CA VAL A 116 -11.61 -16.34 17.14
C VAL A 116 -10.58 -16.45 18.27
N GLY A 117 -9.51 -17.21 18.08
CA GLY A 117 -8.44 -17.36 19.07
C GLY A 117 -7.77 -16.03 19.39
N PHE A 118 -7.47 -15.21 18.37
CA PHE A 118 -6.93 -13.87 18.55
C PHE A 118 -7.90 -12.96 19.30
N ALA A 119 -9.18 -12.95 18.94
CA ALA A 119 -10.19 -12.13 19.61
C ALA A 119 -10.34 -12.51 21.09
N VAL A 120 -10.45 -13.80 21.39
CA VAL A 120 -10.56 -14.31 22.77
C VAL A 120 -9.29 -13.99 23.56
N GLY A 121 -8.11 -14.28 22.99
CA GLY A 121 -6.83 -13.98 23.62
C GLY A 121 -6.65 -12.49 23.92
N PHE A 122 -7.04 -11.62 23.00
CA PHE A 122 -7.01 -10.17 23.21
C PHE A 122 -7.95 -9.72 24.34
N ILE A 123 -9.16 -10.27 24.43
CA ILE A 123 -10.11 -9.95 25.50
C ILE A 123 -9.54 -10.39 26.85
N ILE A 124 -9.03 -11.62 26.96
CA ILE A 124 -8.43 -12.14 28.20
C ILE A 124 -7.23 -11.31 28.62
N ALA A 125 -6.32 -11.00 27.69
CA ALA A 125 -5.13 -10.20 27.96
C ALA A 125 -5.43 -8.77 28.42
N LYS A 126 -6.62 -8.23 28.09
CA LYS A 126 -7.06 -6.90 28.54
C LYS A 126 -7.77 -6.93 29.90
N LEU A 127 -8.28 -8.09 30.30
CA LEU A 127 -8.98 -8.28 31.58
C LEU A 127 -8.02 -8.64 32.74
N LEU A 128 -6.90 -9.28 32.41
CA LEU A 128 -5.74 -9.48 33.30
C LEU A 128 -4.92 -8.18 33.42
#